data_AF-A0A7S2B1S4-F1
#
_entry.id   AF-A0A7S2B1S4-F1
#
_cell.length_a   1.000
_cell.length_b   1.000
_cell.length_c   1.000
_cell.angle_alpha   90.00
_cell.angle_beta   90.00
_cell.angle_gamma   90.00
#
_symmetry.space_group_name_H-M   'P 1'
#
loop_
_entity.id
_entity.type
_entity.pdbx_description
1 polymer ?
#
loop_
_entity_poly.entity_id
_entity_poly.type
_entity_poly.pdbx_seq_one_letter_code
_entity_poly.pdbx_strand_id
1 'polypeptide(L)'
;EVLMTPAGSEPFNGETPLEILTSEFITPSSVFYVRNHSPVPRLDCSTFCLEVNGLVGTPLSLSLPQLEESFEQTTIVAALQCAGNRRQEMSRVQKVKGLPWGEGAIGNAIWRGFRLRDVLLAAGVETHGGGLHVDFEGHDGVKEHDFQVGYGSSIPLAKALAEDGGVLLAASMNGEPLTADHGAPL
;
A
#
# COMPACT_ATOMS: atom_id res chain seq x y z
N GLU A 1 18.45 -14.74 13.13
CA GLU A 1 17.35 -14.26 12.26
C GLU A 1 16.34 -13.61 13.18
N VAL A 2 16.05 -12.32 13.01
CA VAL A 2 15.04 -11.65 13.85
C VAL A 2 13.70 -11.82 13.15
N LEU A 3 12.73 -12.39 13.87
CA LEU A 3 11.40 -12.70 13.35
C LEU A 3 10.41 -11.61 13.76
N MET A 4 9.46 -11.30 12.89
CA MET A 4 8.31 -10.45 13.22
C MET A 4 7.51 -11.02 14.39
N THR A 5 6.84 -10.15 15.15
CA THR A 5 5.90 -10.58 16.20
C THR A 5 4.53 -10.86 15.57
N PRO A 6 4.03 -12.11 15.55
CA PRO A 6 2.80 -12.44 14.86
C PRO A 6 1.55 -11.92 15.60
N ALA A 7 0.67 -11.25 14.86
CA ALA A 7 -0.66 -10.81 15.30
C ALA A 7 -1.80 -11.66 14.71
N GLY A 8 -1.53 -12.38 13.61
CA GLY A 8 -2.46 -13.33 12.97
C GLY A 8 -1.74 -14.21 11.94
N SER A 9 -2.20 -15.45 11.75
CA SER A 9 -1.54 -16.41 10.86
C SER A 9 -2.20 -16.57 9.49
N GLU A 10 -3.53 -16.49 9.42
CA GLU A 10 -4.29 -16.70 8.18
C GLU A 10 -5.45 -15.68 8.09
N PRO A 11 -5.29 -14.60 7.32
CA PRO A 11 -4.08 -14.17 6.62
C PRO A 11 -2.94 -13.72 7.56
N PHE A 12 -1.70 -13.79 7.09
CA PHE A 12 -0.53 -13.42 7.89
C PHE A 12 -0.56 -11.93 8.26
N ASN A 13 -0.32 -11.64 9.53
CA ASN A 13 -0.21 -10.31 10.09
C ASN A 13 0.90 -10.33 11.13
N GLY A 14 1.89 -9.44 11.00
CA GLY A 14 3.07 -9.43 11.86
C GLY A 14 3.61 -8.02 12.08
N GLU A 15 4.17 -7.78 13.26
CA GLU A 15 4.70 -6.50 13.71
C GLU A 15 6.22 -6.48 13.63
N THR A 16 6.77 -5.29 13.37
CA THR A 16 8.20 -5.05 13.54
C THR A 16 8.57 -5.18 15.02
N PRO A 17 9.59 -5.99 15.38
CA PRO A 17 10.07 -6.07 16.77
C PRO A 17 10.54 -4.70 17.26
N LEU A 18 10.12 -4.30 18.46
CA LEU A 18 10.34 -2.93 18.98
C LEU A 18 11.82 -2.53 19.07
N GLU A 19 12.67 -3.50 19.38
CA GLU A 19 14.12 -3.34 19.40
C GLU A 19 14.70 -2.97 18.03
N ILE A 20 14.10 -3.45 16.92
CA ILE A 20 14.47 -3.04 15.57
C ILE A 20 13.77 -1.75 15.16
N LEU A 21 12.48 -1.61 15.50
CA LEU A 21 11.69 -0.43 15.13
C LEU A 21 12.35 0.87 15.61
N THR A 22 13.05 0.80 16.74
CA THR A 22 13.73 1.95 17.36
C THR A 22 15.24 1.98 17.11
N SER A 23 15.83 0.93 16.50
CA SER A 23 17.28 0.88 16.26
C SER A 23 17.72 1.70 15.05
N GLU A 24 16.87 1.82 14.03
CA GLU A 24 17.20 2.46 12.75
C GLU A 24 16.07 3.39 12.31
N PHE A 25 16.42 4.47 11.59
CA PHE A 25 15.42 5.39 11.04
C PHE A 25 14.60 4.76 9.91
N ILE A 26 15.22 3.85 9.15
CA ILE A 26 14.59 3.07 8.08
C ILE A 26 14.44 1.64 8.57
N THR A 27 13.20 1.16 8.65
CA THR A 27 12.88 -0.20 9.06
C THR A 27 13.32 -1.18 7.98
N PRO A 28 14.14 -2.20 8.30
CA PRO A 28 14.56 -3.21 7.32
C PRO A 28 13.35 -3.94 6.71
N SER A 29 13.35 -4.16 5.39
CA SER A 29 12.21 -4.74 4.67
C SER A 29 11.84 -6.15 5.16
N SER A 30 12.79 -6.92 5.69
CA SER A 30 12.55 -8.27 6.22
C SER A 30 11.70 -8.29 7.50
N VAL A 31 11.55 -7.15 8.19
CA VAL A 31 10.78 -7.03 9.43
C VAL A 31 9.84 -5.83 9.40
N PHE A 32 9.62 -5.20 8.25
CA PHE A 32 8.58 -4.18 8.11
C PHE A 32 7.21 -4.82 8.35
N TYR A 33 6.37 -4.20 9.17
CA TYR A 33 5.11 -4.82 9.58
C TYR A 33 4.26 -5.24 8.38
N VAL A 34 3.61 -6.39 8.48
CA VAL A 34 2.74 -6.95 7.43
C VAL A 34 1.31 -6.93 7.91
N ARG A 35 0.41 -6.34 7.12
CA ARG A 35 -1.04 -6.39 7.36
C ARG A 35 -1.76 -6.87 6.10
N ASN A 36 -2.14 -8.15 6.09
CA ASN A 36 -2.92 -8.74 5.01
C ASN A 36 -4.38 -8.96 5.43
N HIS A 37 -5.34 -8.63 4.55
CA HIS A 37 -6.77 -8.89 4.74
C HIS A 37 -7.23 -10.22 4.13
N SER A 38 -6.49 -10.74 3.14
CA SER A 38 -6.67 -12.05 2.53
C SER A 38 -5.32 -12.72 2.28
N PRO A 39 -5.27 -13.96 1.72
CA PRO A 39 -4.03 -14.53 1.21
C PRO A 39 -3.36 -13.58 0.20
N VAL A 40 -2.03 -13.56 0.22
CA VAL A 40 -1.22 -12.68 -0.63
C VAL A 40 -1.25 -13.18 -2.07
N PRO A 41 -1.65 -12.35 -3.06
CA PRO A 41 -1.57 -12.73 -4.46
C PRO A 41 -0.10 -12.85 -4.90
N ARG A 42 0.19 -13.85 -5.73
CA ARG A 42 1.49 -13.99 -6.40
C ARG A 42 1.30 -13.66 -7.87
N LEU A 43 1.66 -12.44 -8.24
CA LEU A 43 1.46 -11.91 -9.58
C LEU A 43 2.71 -12.17 -10.43
N ASP A 44 2.49 -12.43 -11.72
CA ASP A 44 3.55 -12.52 -12.71
C ASP A 44 3.82 -11.12 -13.29
N CYS A 45 5.00 -10.57 -13.02
CA CYS A 45 5.40 -9.25 -13.49
C CYS A 45 5.32 -9.09 -15.02
N SER A 46 5.44 -10.19 -15.78
CA SER A 46 5.39 -10.16 -17.25
C SER A 46 3.98 -9.99 -17.82
N THR A 47 2.95 -10.27 -17.01
CA THR A 47 1.53 -10.18 -17.42
C THR A 47 0.74 -9.16 -16.61
N PHE A 48 1.34 -8.59 -15.56
CA PHE A 48 0.72 -7.54 -14.76
C PHE A 48 0.45 -6.28 -15.60
N CYS A 49 -0.77 -5.75 -15.46
CA CYS A 49 -1.19 -4.46 -16.01
C CYS A 49 -1.89 -3.63 -14.94
N LEU A 50 -1.51 -2.36 -14.83
CA LEU A 50 -2.24 -1.33 -14.10
C LEU A 50 -3.35 -0.78 -14.99
N GLU A 51 -4.60 -0.89 -14.53
CA GLU A 51 -5.76 -0.28 -15.18
C GLU A 51 -6.09 1.07 -14.54
N VAL A 52 -6.24 2.11 -15.37
CA VAL A 52 -6.67 3.46 -14.94
C VAL A 52 -7.91 3.82 -15.72
N ASN A 53 -9.05 3.92 -15.03
CA ASN A 53 -10.37 4.13 -15.64
C ASN A 53 -11.23 5.08 -14.78
N GLY A 54 -12.53 5.17 -15.10
CA GLY A 54 -13.47 6.03 -14.40
C GLY A 54 -13.61 7.40 -15.06
N LEU A 55 -13.51 8.47 -14.27
CA LEU A 55 -13.65 9.87 -14.73
C LEU A 55 -12.34 10.37 -15.37
N VAL A 56 -11.95 9.73 -16.47
CA VAL A 56 -10.73 10.01 -17.24
C VAL A 56 -11.06 10.13 -18.73
N GLY A 57 -10.35 11.01 -19.43
CA GLY A 57 -10.53 11.19 -20.88
C GLY A 57 -10.09 9.99 -21.71
N THR A 58 -8.97 9.35 -21.32
CA THR A 58 -8.41 8.17 -21.99
C THR A 58 -8.06 7.13 -20.93
N PRO A 59 -8.85 6.04 -20.81
CA PRO A 59 -8.47 4.91 -19.96
C PRO A 59 -7.11 4.33 -20.37
N LEU A 60 -6.30 3.98 -19.38
CA LEU A 60 -4.97 3.41 -19.60
C LEU A 60 -4.91 1.97 -19.09
N SER A 61 -4.21 1.13 -19.84
CA SER A 61 -3.77 -0.21 -19.42
C SER A 61 -2.25 -0.25 -19.58
N LEU A 62 -1.53 -0.25 -18.47
CA LEU A 62 -0.08 -0.05 -18.44
C LEU A 62 0.63 -1.26 -17.84
N SER A 63 1.43 -1.94 -18.65
CA SER A 63 2.41 -2.92 -18.14
C SER A 63 3.52 -2.21 -17.33
N LEU A 64 4.28 -2.97 -16.53
CA LEU A 64 5.42 -2.42 -15.78
C LEU A 64 6.46 -1.73 -16.68
N PRO A 65 6.88 -2.29 -17.84
CA PRO A 65 7.79 -1.60 -18.75
C PRO A 65 7.21 -0.29 -19.29
N GLN A 66 5.91 -0.25 -19.60
CA GLN A 66 5.28 0.98 -20.08
C GLN A 66 5.23 2.06 -19.00
N LEU A 67 5.03 1.69 -17.73
CA LEU A 67 5.14 2.63 -16.61
C LEU A 67 6.56 3.21 -16.52
N GLU A 68 7.58 2.35 -16.58
CA GLU A 68 9.00 2.74 -16.54
C GLU A 68 9.42 3.64 -17.70
N GLU A 69 8.91 3.37 -18.91
CA GLU A 69 9.19 4.17 -20.11
C GLU A 69 8.45 5.51 -20.13
N SER A 70 7.24 5.56 -19.57
CA SER A 70 6.33 6.72 -19.70
C SER A 70 6.43 7.72 -18.55
N PHE A 71 6.88 7.30 -17.37
CA PHE A 71 6.83 8.13 -16.17
C PHE A 71 8.16 8.12 -15.40
N GLU A 72 8.56 9.29 -14.89
CA GLU A 72 9.74 9.40 -14.05
C GLU A 72 9.49 8.81 -12.66
N GLN A 73 10.42 8.00 -12.18
CA GLN A 73 10.39 7.50 -10.81
C GLN A 73 10.94 8.53 -9.82
N THR A 74 10.22 8.74 -8.72
CA THR A 74 10.65 9.57 -7.61
C THR A 74 10.74 8.75 -6.33
N THR A 75 11.37 9.32 -5.30
CA THR A 75 11.63 8.65 -4.02
C THR A 75 11.08 9.47 -2.87
N ILE A 76 10.38 8.81 -1.95
CA ILE A 76 9.80 9.42 -0.75
C ILE A 76 10.14 8.57 0.46
N VAL A 77 10.58 9.21 1.55
CA VAL A 77 10.65 8.55 2.85
C VAL A 77 9.33 8.73 3.55
N ALA A 78 8.64 7.64 3.87
CA ALA A 78 7.34 7.69 4.51
C ALA A 78 7.16 6.53 5.51
N ALA A 79 6.54 6.87 6.64
CA ALA A 79 6.07 5.90 7.61
C ALA A 79 4.65 5.45 7.26
N LEU A 80 4.43 4.15 7.23
CA LEU A 80 3.10 3.56 7.21
C LEU A 80 2.75 3.11 8.63
N GLN A 81 1.57 3.48 9.10
CA GLN A 81 1.06 3.10 10.41
C GLN A 81 -0.33 2.50 10.25
N CYS A 82 -0.54 1.31 10.81
CA CYS A 82 -1.86 0.71 10.85
C CYS A 82 -2.77 1.52 11.81
N ALA A 83 -4.01 1.77 11.41
CA ALA A 83 -5.04 2.35 12.30
C ALA A 83 -5.27 1.52 13.58
N GLY A 84 -4.88 0.24 13.56
CA GLY A 84 -4.92 -0.64 14.71
C GLY A 84 -3.71 -0.64 15.61
N ASN A 85 -2.66 0.14 15.33
CA ASN A 85 -1.46 0.15 16.16
C ASN A 85 -1.83 0.41 17.63
N ARG A 86 -1.22 -0.33 18.56
CA ARG A 86 -1.48 -0.29 20.02
C ARG A 86 -2.88 -0.74 20.47
N ARG A 87 -3.63 -1.49 19.64
CA ARG A 87 -4.98 -1.99 20.00
C ARG A 87 -5.00 -2.85 21.27
N GLN A 88 -3.92 -3.54 21.60
CA GLN A 88 -3.83 -4.28 22.87
C GLN A 88 -4.07 -3.38 24.08
N GLU A 89 -3.61 -2.13 24.06
CA GLU A 89 -3.79 -1.19 25.17
C GLU A 89 -5.25 -0.77 25.33
N MET A 90 -5.97 -0.55 24.22
CA MET A 90 -7.42 -0.33 24.25
C MET A 90 -8.12 -1.53 24.90
N SER A 91 -7.71 -2.75 24.53
CA SER A 91 -8.29 -4.00 25.04
C SER A 91 -8.03 -4.25 26.53
N ARG A 92 -6.98 -3.64 27.11
CA ARG A 92 -6.73 -3.65 28.57
C ARG A 92 -7.75 -2.81 29.34
N VAL A 93 -8.31 -1.76 28.73
CA VAL A 93 -9.37 -0.93 29.32
C VAL A 93 -10.74 -1.56 29.08
N GLN A 94 -11.05 -1.86 27.82
CA GLN A 94 -12.28 -2.54 27.42
C GLN A 94 -12.02 -3.36 26.15
N LYS A 95 -12.44 -4.62 26.14
CA LYS A 95 -12.23 -5.52 25.00
C LYS A 95 -12.82 -4.93 23.70
N VAL A 96 -11.99 -4.78 22.68
CA VAL A 96 -12.37 -4.31 21.33
C VAL A 96 -12.18 -5.41 20.28
N LYS A 97 -12.78 -5.23 19.10
CA LYS A 97 -12.60 -6.12 17.95
C LYS A 97 -11.40 -5.70 17.11
N GLY A 98 -10.70 -6.67 16.53
CA GLY A 98 -9.57 -6.47 15.62
C GLY A 98 -8.32 -7.24 16.03
N LEU A 99 -7.29 -7.20 15.19
CA LEU A 99 -6.00 -7.83 15.48
C LEU A 99 -5.37 -7.23 16.75
N PRO A 100 -4.78 -8.06 17.63
CA PRO A 100 -4.21 -7.61 18.90
C PRO A 100 -2.81 -7.03 18.68
N TRP A 101 -2.72 -5.92 17.94
CA TRP A 101 -1.44 -5.22 17.71
C TRP A 101 -0.87 -4.65 19.02
N GLY A 102 0.41 -4.91 19.26
CA GLY A 102 1.26 -4.13 20.15
C GLY A 102 1.61 -2.79 19.52
N GLU A 103 2.83 -2.29 19.76
CA GLU A 103 3.29 -0.98 19.33
C GLU A 103 3.98 -0.99 17.94
N GLY A 104 4.20 -2.18 17.38
CA GLY A 104 5.02 -2.42 16.18
C GLY A 104 4.27 -2.49 14.86
N ALA A 105 2.98 -2.11 14.81
CA ALA A 105 2.21 -2.00 13.57
C ALA A 105 2.46 -0.66 12.86
N ILE A 106 3.74 -0.33 12.71
CA ILE A 106 4.28 0.87 12.07
C ILE A 106 5.68 0.57 11.53
N GLY A 107 6.05 1.17 10.40
CA GLY A 107 7.41 1.10 9.85
C GLY A 107 7.69 2.29 8.96
N ASN A 108 8.96 2.70 8.86
CA ASN A 108 9.41 3.81 8.02
C ASN A 108 10.33 3.28 6.91
N ALA A 109 10.07 3.65 5.66
CA ALA A 109 10.81 3.11 4.52
C ALA A 109 11.05 4.17 3.44
N ILE A 110 12.02 3.88 2.58
CA ILE A 110 12.29 4.63 1.37
C ILE A 110 11.49 3.99 0.25
N TRP A 111 10.43 4.66 -0.19
CA TRP A 111 9.56 4.19 -1.28
C TRP A 111 9.99 4.82 -2.58
N ARG A 112 10.08 4.04 -3.66
CA ARG A 112 10.37 4.55 -5.00
C ARG A 112 9.34 4.02 -5.99
N GLY A 113 8.88 4.91 -6.86
CA GLY A 113 7.91 4.57 -7.90
C GLY A 113 7.42 5.79 -8.65
N PHE A 114 6.26 5.65 -9.28
CA PHE A 114 5.70 6.66 -10.17
C PHE A 114 4.74 7.56 -9.40
N ARG A 115 4.74 8.86 -9.69
CA ARG A 115 3.77 9.78 -9.08
C ARG A 115 2.38 9.44 -9.59
N LEU A 116 1.45 9.15 -8.68
CA LEU A 116 0.06 8.89 -9.05
C LEU A 116 -0.54 10.07 -9.84
N ARG A 117 -0.17 11.29 -9.46
CA ARG A 117 -0.55 12.53 -10.17
C ARG A 117 -0.24 12.44 -11.66
N ASP A 118 0.96 12.03 -12.04
CA ASP A 118 1.41 12.09 -13.43
C ASP A 118 0.66 11.05 -14.29
N VAL A 119 0.40 9.86 -13.72
CA VAL A 119 -0.41 8.82 -14.36
C VAL A 119 -1.86 9.29 -14.56
N LEU A 120 -2.47 9.92 -13.55
CA LEU A 120 -3.83 10.46 -13.66
C LEU A 120 -3.93 11.61 -14.67
N LEU A 121 -2.93 12.49 -14.72
CA LEU A 121 -2.86 13.56 -15.71
C LEU A 121 -2.70 13.00 -17.13
N ALA A 122 -1.89 11.95 -17.31
CA ALA A 122 -1.74 11.26 -18.60
C ALA A 122 -3.04 10.58 -19.05
N ALA A 123 -3.84 10.05 -18.11
CA ALA A 123 -5.17 9.52 -18.40
C ALA A 123 -6.20 10.62 -18.72
N GLY A 124 -5.87 11.90 -18.48
CA GLY A 124 -6.78 13.02 -18.68
C GLY A 124 -7.88 13.07 -17.62
N VAL A 125 -7.53 12.89 -16.34
CA VAL A 125 -8.47 12.91 -15.22
C VAL A 125 -9.33 14.18 -15.19
N GLU A 126 -10.62 13.99 -14.95
CA GLU A 126 -11.58 15.08 -14.80
C GLU A 126 -11.56 15.63 -13.36
N THR A 127 -11.54 16.97 -13.24
CA THR A 127 -11.47 17.65 -11.93
C THR A 127 -12.74 18.43 -11.60
N HIS A 128 -13.74 18.40 -12.47
CA HIS A 128 -15.00 19.12 -12.29
C HIS A 128 -15.97 18.31 -11.43
N GLY A 129 -16.64 18.95 -10.46
CA GLY A 129 -17.68 18.32 -9.63
C GLY A 129 -17.45 18.43 -8.13
N GLY A 130 -16.21 18.66 -7.67
CA GLY A 130 -15.87 18.73 -6.25
C GLY A 130 -16.08 17.38 -5.53
N GLY A 131 -15.33 17.13 -4.45
CA GLY A 131 -15.49 15.90 -3.66
C GLY A 131 -15.21 14.58 -4.41
N LEU A 132 -14.45 14.63 -5.51
CA LEU A 132 -14.03 13.45 -6.25
C LEU A 132 -12.95 12.66 -5.49
N HIS A 133 -12.90 11.36 -5.73
CA HIS A 133 -11.96 10.42 -5.14
C HIS A 133 -11.23 9.63 -6.21
N VAL A 134 -10.02 9.16 -5.90
CA VAL A 134 -9.32 8.12 -6.64
C VAL A 134 -9.47 6.84 -5.82
N ASP A 135 -10.13 5.85 -6.42
CA ASP A 135 -10.32 4.52 -5.85
C ASP A 135 -9.21 3.58 -6.32
N PHE A 136 -8.78 2.69 -5.43
CA PHE A 136 -7.74 1.71 -5.67
C PHE A 136 -8.30 0.33 -5.32
N GLU A 137 -8.11 -0.64 -6.22
CA GLU A 137 -8.48 -2.03 -6.01
C GLU A 137 -7.24 -2.92 -6.15
N GLY A 138 -7.03 -3.78 -5.15
CA GLY A 138 -5.95 -4.79 -5.16
C GLY A 138 -6.36 -6.09 -5.87
N HIS A 139 -5.36 -6.92 -6.22
CA HIS A 139 -5.58 -8.26 -6.76
C HIS A 139 -5.91 -9.33 -5.69
N ASP A 140 -5.93 -8.93 -4.42
CA ASP A 140 -6.21 -9.82 -3.32
C ASP A 140 -7.71 -10.16 -3.25
N GLY A 141 -8.08 -11.19 -2.50
CA GLY A 141 -9.42 -11.77 -2.53
C GLY A 141 -10.13 -11.60 -1.20
N VAL A 142 -10.70 -10.44 -0.95
CA VAL A 142 -11.48 -10.21 0.28
C VAL A 142 -12.93 -10.62 0.07
N LYS A 143 -13.52 -11.23 1.11
CA LYS A 143 -14.94 -11.57 1.10
C LYS A 143 -15.75 -10.35 1.50
N GLU A 144 -16.57 -9.86 0.59
CA GLU A 144 -17.56 -8.83 0.85
C GLU A 144 -18.96 -9.39 0.55
N HIS A 145 -19.75 -9.60 1.61
CA HIS A 145 -21.04 -10.30 1.52
C HIS A 145 -20.89 -11.67 0.84
N ASP A 146 -21.57 -11.85 -0.30
CA ASP A 146 -21.57 -13.08 -1.10
C ASP A 146 -20.55 -13.05 -2.25
N PHE A 147 -19.75 -11.98 -2.36
CA PHE A 147 -18.78 -11.77 -3.44
C PHE A 147 -17.34 -11.77 -2.93
N GLN A 148 -16.43 -12.16 -3.82
CA GLN A 148 -15.00 -11.98 -3.63
C GLN A 148 -14.56 -10.81 -4.52
N VAL A 149 -14.05 -9.76 -3.89
CA VAL A 149 -13.63 -8.50 -4.54
C VAL A 149 -12.19 -8.19 -4.14
N GLY A 150 -11.53 -7.32 -4.92
CA GLY A 150 -10.24 -6.76 -4.52
C GLY A 150 -10.35 -5.92 -3.25
N TYR A 151 -9.30 -5.88 -2.43
CA TYR A 151 -9.30 -4.94 -1.31
C TYR A 151 -9.29 -3.50 -1.85
N GLY A 152 -10.31 -2.74 -1.48
CA GLY A 152 -10.53 -1.38 -1.97
C GLY A 152 -10.22 -0.31 -0.91
N SER A 153 -9.67 0.82 -1.36
CA SER A 153 -9.66 2.07 -0.60
C SER A 153 -9.61 3.27 -1.54
N SER A 154 -9.91 4.46 -1.04
CA SER A 154 -9.80 5.67 -1.84
C SER A 154 -9.19 6.83 -1.08
N ILE A 155 -8.62 7.77 -1.83
CA ILE A 155 -8.18 9.07 -1.32
C ILE A 155 -8.88 10.19 -2.10
N PRO A 156 -9.05 11.39 -1.50
CA PRO A 156 -9.56 12.54 -2.23
C PRO A 156 -8.71 12.83 -3.47
N LEU A 157 -9.34 13.16 -4.59
CA LEU A 157 -8.65 13.48 -5.84
C LEU A 157 -7.64 14.63 -5.66
N ALA A 158 -7.98 15.61 -4.81
CA ALA A 158 -7.08 16.71 -4.47
C ALA A 158 -5.76 16.23 -3.83
N LYS A 159 -5.79 15.14 -3.04
CA LYS A 159 -4.58 14.53 -2.45
C LYS A 159 -3.78 13.77 -3.52
N ALA A 160 -4.46 13.02 -4.39
CA ALA A 160 -3.83 12.29 -5.49
C ALA A 160 -3.15 13.23 -6.51
N LEU A 161 -3.72 14.41 -6.72
CA LEU A 161 -3.20 15.45 -7.61
C LEU A 161 -2.34 16.49 -6.89
N ALA A 162 -1.93 16.31 -5.63
CA ALA A 162 -1.13 17.33 -4.95
C ALA A 162 0.29 17.45 -5.57
N GLU A 163 0.77 18.68 -5.76
CA GLU A 163 2.11 18.96 -6.33
C GLU A 163 3.26 18.68 -5.37
N ASP A 164 2.97 18.66 -4.07
CA ASP A 164 3.93 18.30 -3.02
C ASP A 164 4.39 16.83 -3.11
N GLY A 165 3.83 16.06 -4.05
CA GLY A 165 4.37 14.78 -4.50
C GLY A 165 4.15 13.64 -3.53
N GLY A 166 3.15 13.72 -2.64
CA GLY A 166 2.99 12.77 -1.54
C GLY A 166 2.38 11.39 -1.86
N VAL A 167 2.07 11.06 -3.12
CA VAL A 167 1.40 9.79 -3.48
C VAL A 167 2.13 9.09 -4.63
N LEU A 168 2.52 7.84 -4.38
CA LEU A 168 3.23 6.99 -5.33
C LEU A 168 2.41 5.74 -5.66
N LEU A 169 2.57 5.28 -6.91
CA LEU A 169 2.48 3.87 -7.29
C LEU A 169 3.88 3.29 -7.10
N ALA A 170 4.13 2.61 -5.99
CA ALA A 170 5.47 2.27 -5.54
C ALA A 170 5.95 0.95 -6.15
N ALA A 171 7.09 0.92 -6.83
CA ALA A 171 7.65 -0.31 -7.40
C ALA A 171 8.75 -0.92 -6.51
N SER A 172 9.30 -0.14 -5.58
CA SER A 172 10.40 -0.58 -4.73
C SER A 172 10.38 0.05 -3.35
N MET A 173 10.99 -0.66 -2.40
CA MET A 173 11.06 -0.33 -0.99
C MET A 173 12.48 -0.59 -0.48
N ASN A 174 13.08 0.44 0.13
CA ASN A 174 14.46 0.41 0.65
C ASN A 174 15.52 0.02 -0.39
N GLY A 175 15.29 0.38 -1.66
CA GLY A 175 16.22 0.12 -2.76
C GLY A 175 16.04 -1.24 -3.45
N GLU A 176 15.18 -2.11 -2.93
CA GLU A 176 14.87 -3.42 -3.49
C GLU A 176 13.44 -3.46 -4.05
N PRO A 177 13.13 -4.31 -5.05
CA PRO A 177 11.76 -4.53 -5.50
C PRO A 177 10.83 -4.89 -4.33
N LEU A 178 9.55 -4.51 -4.44
CA LEU A 178 8.55 -4.92 -3.45
C LEU A 178 8.54 -6.44 -3.27
N THR A 179 8.33 -6.88 -2.03
CA THR A 179 8.00 -8.29 -1.75
C THR A 179 6.51 -8.51 -1.93
N ALA A 180 6.08 -9.77 -2.07
CA ALA A 180 4.66 -10.10 -2.20
C ALA A 180 3.84 -9.59 -1.01
N ASP A 181 4.36 -9.71 0.23
CA ASP A 181 3.71 -9.20 1.45
C ASP A 181 3.60 -7.66 1.51
N HIS A 182 4.31 -6.95 0.63
CA HIS A 182 4.32 -5.49 0.56
C HIS A 182 3.82 -4.95 -0.79
N GLY A 183 3.07 -5.76 -1.55
CA GLY A 183 2.33 -5.29 -2.72
C GLY A 183 3.01 -5.55 -4.06
N ALA A 184 4.01 -6.41 -4.15
CA ALA A 184 4.64 -6.71 -5.45
C ALA A 184 3.59 -7.05 -6.54
N PRO A 185 3.67 -6.42 -7.73
CA PRO A 185 4.79 -5.61 -8.21
C PRO A 185 4.65 -4.08 -8.06
N LEU A 186 3.52 -3.55 -7.58
CA LEU A 186 3.21 -2.10 -7.59
C LEU A 186 2.29 -1.65 -6.44
#